data_AF-A0A1C5TT21-F1
#
_entry.id   AF-A0A1C5TT21-F1
#
_cell.length_a   1.000
_cell.length_b   1.000
_cell.length_c   1.000
_cell.angle_alpha   90.00
_cell.angle_beta   90.00
_cell.angle_gamma   90.00
#
_symmetry.space_group_name_H-M   'P 1'
#
loop_
_entity.id
_entity.type
_entity.pdbx_description
1 polymer ?
#
loop_
_entity_poly.entity_id
_entity_poly.type
_entity_poly.pdbx_seq_one_letter_code
_entity_poly.pdbx_strand_id
1 'polypeptide(L)'
;MNVRLFLMVGCVAGMCAACTHKGAGSNTDNQIVVHTLILEADSLMRSDSLFWNTPVDRAHPRVCIQDALIREKLDSAISLRPDKQTYLLKYTYLLRSWRLPEVLSLLREMDACMRDSMSADLLSLKAVLEDYQGDSVVARKDFLRADSAYGVKVQEVAQDSLMYGFVRLEKALNFSLMKNDFRVLQEEITFYERVNGKAVHGMEQWKNLTDKRAYYRQVFGQPE
;
A
#
# COMPACT_ATOMS: atom_id res chain seq x y z
N MET A 1 10.55 -7.06 15.16
CA MET A 1 9.86 -6.67 13.91
C MET A 1 9.10 -5.37 14.20
N ASN A 2 9.55 -4.24 13.65
CA ASN A 2 9.06 -2.91 14.01
C ASN A 2 7.72 -2.65 13.29
N VAL A 3 6.66 -2.38 14.04
CA VAL A 3 5.25 -2.31 13.60
C VAL A 3 4.94 -1.08 12.73
N ARG A 4 5.97 -0.36 12.31
CA ARG A 4 5.91 0.82 11.44
C ARG A 4 5.47 0.54 10.00
N LEU A 5 5.15 -0.71 9.67
CA LEU A 5 4.82 -1.14 8.31
C LEU A 5 3.50 -1.93 8.23
N PHE A 6 2.68 -1.97 9.30
CA PHE A 6 1.44 -2.75 9.32
C PHE A 6 0.36 -2.26 8.32
N LEU A 7 0.50 -1.07 7.75
CA LEU A 7 -0.35 -0.56 6.67
C LEU A 7 0.28 -0.66 5.27
N MET A 8 1.51 -1.17 5.16
CA MET A 8 2.27 -1.17 3.91
C MET A 8 2.85 -2.54 3.55
N VAL A 9 2.79 -3.51 4.48
CA VAL A 9 3.30 -4.89 4.27
C VAL A 9 2.35 -5.75 3.43
N GLY A 10 1.05 -5.45 3.41
CA GLY A 10 0.08 -6.21 2.61
C GLY A 10 0.40 -6.23 1.10
N CYS A 11 1.10 -5.20 0.58
CA CYS A 11 1.51 -5.15 -0.82
C CYS A 11 2.81 -5.89 -1.14
N VAL A 12 3.70 -6.13 -0.17
CA VAL A 12 5.05 -6.66 -0.46
C VAL A 12 5.07 -8.19 -0.56
N ALA A 13 4.22 -8.89 0.20
CA ALA A 13 4.21 -10.36 0.24
C ALA A 13 3.60 -11.03 -1.02
N GLY A 14 2.83 -10.30 -1.83
CA GLY A 14 2.15 -10.83 -3.01
C GLY A 14 2.98 -10.87 -4.30
N MET A 15 4.18 -10.28 -4.33
CA MET A 15 4.95 -10.15 -5.58
C MET A 15 5.73 -11.41 -5.97
N CYS A 16 5.79 -12.43 -5.11
CA CYS A 16 6.55 -13.66 -5.39
C CYS A 16 5.73 -14.83 -5.97
N ALA A 17 4.41 -14.69 -6.20
CA ALA A 17 3.55 -15.87 -6.44
C ALA A 17 2.53 -15.75 -7.58
N ALA A 18 2.74 -14.92 -8.61
CA ALA A 18 1.81 -14.86 -9.75
C ALA A 18 2.51 -14.87 -11.12
N CYS A 19 3.39 -15.84 -11.34
CA CYS A 19 3.75 -16.27 -12.70
C CYS A 19 2.67 -17.22 -13.23
N THR A 20 1.50 -16.69 -13.62
CA THR A 20 0.61 -17.43 -14.54
C THR A 20 0.10 -16.50 -15.63
N HIS A 21 0.79 -16.55 -16.77
CA HIS A 21 0.29 -16.00 -18.02
C HIS A 21 -1.02 -16.69 -18.40
N LYS A 22 -2.12 -15.95 -18.43
CA LYS A 22 -3.29 -16.28 -19.27
C LYS A 22 -3.52 -15.12 -20.23
N GLY A 23 -3.47 -15.46 -21.52
CA GLY A 23 -3.30 -14.51 -22.61
C GLY A 23 -4.54 -13.70 -22.99
N ALA A 24 -4.26 -12.62 -23.70
CA ALA A 24 -5.12 -12.00 -24.69
C ALA A 24 -4.20 -11.32 -25.71
N GLY A 25 -4.46 -11.52 -27.00
CA GLY A 25 -3.59 -11.14 -28.11
C GLY A 25 -3.36 -9.63 -28.25
N SER A 26 -2.33 -9.31 -29.05
CA SER A 26 -1.87 -8.00 -29.50
C SER A 26 -0.70 -7.38 -28.71
N ASN A 27 0.40 -7.20 -29.46
CA ASN A 27 1.69 -6.56 -29.17
C ASN A 27 2.68 -7.31 -28.25
N THR A 28 3.16 -8.46 -28.73
CA THR A 28 4.23 -9.26 -28.10
C THR A 28 5.52 -8.45 -27.89
N ASP A 29 5.85 -7.56 -28.81
CA ASP A 29 7.11 -6.81 -28.75
C ASP A 29 7.11 -5.82 -27.59
N ASN A 30 6.03 -5.04 -27.43
CA ASN A 30 5.87 -4.15 -26.28
C ASN A 30 5.79 -4.94 -24.96
N GLN A 31 5.18 -6.12 -24.94
CA GLN A 31 5.16 -6.96 -23.73
C GLN A 31 6.57 -7.39 -23.32
N ILE A 32 7.40 -7.81 -24.28
CA ILE A 32 8.79 -8.20 -24.01
C ILE A 32 9.58 -7.00 -23.51
N VAL A 33 9.46 -5.84 -24.16
CA VAL A 33 10.14 -4.60 -23.74
C VAL A 33 9.72 -4.19 -22.33
N VAL A 34 8.42 -4.17 -22.03
CA VAL A 34 7.90 -3.85 -20.69
C VAL A 34 8.43 -4.84 -19.66
N HIS A 35 8.40 -6.14 -19.96
CA HIS A 35 8.94 -7.15 -19.06
C HIS A 35 10.44 -6.92 -18.77
N THR A 36 11.24 -6.63 -19.80
CA THR A 36 12.67 -6.32 -19.64
C THR A 36 12.87 -5.08 -18.78
N LEU A 37 12.12 -4.00 -19.01
CA LEU A 37 12.21 -2.77 -18.22
C LEU A 37 11.90 -3.01 -16.73
N ILE A 38 10.86 -3.81 -16.43
CA ILE A 38 10.50 -4.20 -15.07
C ILE A 38 11.64 -4.99 -14.40
N LEU A 39 12.20 -5.99 -15.10
CA LEU A 39 13.28 -6.82 -14.57
C LEU A 39 14.56 -6.01 -14.32
N GLU A 40 14.90 -5.12 -15.23
CA GLU A 40 16.04 -4.23 -15.08
C GLU A 40 15.82 -3.29 -13.90
N ALA A 41 14.65 -2.64 -13.78
CA ALA A 41 14.35 -1.77 -12.64
C ALA A 41 14.41 -2.52 -11.30
N ASP A 42 13.82 -3.72 -11.22
CA ASP A 42 13.88 -4.57 -10.02
C ASP A 42 15.31 -5.00 -9.70
N SER A 43 16.11 -5.39 -10.70
CA SER A 43 17.53 -5.75 -10.54
C SER A 43 18.34 -4.57 -10.00
N LEU A 44 18.16 -3.38 -10.58
CA LEU A 44 18.83 -2.16 -10.12
C LEU A 44 18.45 -1.83 -8.68
N MET A 45 17.17 -1.92 -8.34
CA MET A 45 16.72 -1.77 -6.96
C MET A 45 17.41 -2.79 -6.06
N ARG A 46 17.38 -4.10 -6.39
CA ARG A 46 17.95 -5.19 -5.59
C ARG A 46 19.46 -5.11 -5.41
N SER A 47 20.16 -4.54 -6.38
CA SER A 47 21.60 -4.32 -6.30
C SER A 47 22.01 -3.35 -5.20
N ASP A 48 21.12 -2.41 -4.84
CA ASP A 48 21.31 -1.50 -3.71
C ASP A 48 20.84 -2.17 -2.40
N SER A 49 21.74 -2.95 -1.81
CA SER A 49 21.47 -3.66 -0.55
C SER A 49 21.12 -2.72 0.60
N LEU A 50 21.66 -1.49 0.63
CA LEU A 50 21.34 -0.51 1.67
C LEU A 50 19.91 -0.01 1.51
N PHE A 51 19.46 0.19 0.27
CA PHE A 51 18.08 0.56 -0.01
C PHE A 51 17.08 -0.48 0.48
N TRP A 52 17.38 -1.79 0.40
CA TRP A 52 16.46 -2.85 0.85
C TRP A 52 16.59 -3.25 2.31
N ASN A 53 17.81 -3.31 2.83
CA ASN A 53 18.07 -3.81 4.18
C ASN A 53 17.85 -2.76 5.27
N THR A 54 17.77 -1.47 4.89
CA THR A 54 17.47 -0.40 5.83
C THR A 54 15.95 -0.23 5.98
N PRO A 55 15.43 -0.07 7.21
CA PRO A 55 14.05 0.36 7.41
C PRO A 55 13.77 1.70 6.73
N VAL A 56 12.53 1.93 6.31
CA VAL A 56 12.11 3.24 5.78
C VAL A 56 12.24 4.28 6.90
N ASP A 57 13.08 5.29 6.68
CA ASP A 57 13.26 6.43 7.56
C ASP A 57 12.63 7.67 6.91
N ARG A 58 11.59 8.20 7.53
CA ARG A 58 10.92 9.43 7.06
C ARG A 58 11.74 10.70 7.32
N ALA A 59 12.61 10.69 8.32
CA ALA A 59 13.45 11.85 8.65
C ALA A 59 14.65 11.95 7.71
N HIS A 60 15.14 10.80 7.24
CA HIS A 60 16.21 10.71 6.25
C HIS A 60 15.82 9.73 5.14
N PRO A 61 14.86 10.11 4.25
CA PRO A 61 14.46 9.25 3.15
C PRO A 61 15.65 8.86 2.28
N ARG A 62 15.78 7.56 2.01
CA ARG A 62 16.82 7.02 1.14
C ARG A 62 16.25 6.72 -0.23
N VAL A 63 16.93 7.20 -1.26
CA VAL A 63 16.72 6.79 -2.64
C VAL A 63 17.76 5.75 -3.03
N CYS A 64 17.42 4.88 -3.97
CA CYS A 64 18.37 3.95 -4.57
C CYS A 64 19.48 4.72 -5.31
N ILE A 65 20.70 4.15 -5.34
CA ILE A 65 21.85 4.71 -6.09
C ILE A 65 21.48 5.08 -7.54
N GLN A 66 20.65 4.25 -8.19
CA GLN A 66 20.24 4.45 -9.58
C GLN A 66 18.82 5.03 -9.71
N ASP A 67 18.45 6.00 -8.85
CA ASP A 67 17.11 6.61 -8.77
C ASP A 67 16.53 7.02 -10.12
N ALA A 68 17.27 7.83 -10.88
CA ALA A 68 16.81 8.35 -12.16
C ALA A 68 16.51 7.22 -13.17
N LEU A 69 17.41 6.24 -13.27
CA LEU A 69 17.28 5.14 -14.22
C LEU A 69 16.15 4.17 -13.85
N ILE A 70 15.96 3.89 -12.56
CA ILE A 70 14.84 3.08 -12.08
C ILE A 70 13.51 3.75 -12.42
N ARG A 71 13.38 5.05 -12.13
CA ARG A 71 12.16 5.81 -12.41
C ARG A 71 11.89 5.87 -13.92
N GLU A 72 12.91 6.17 -14.73
CA GLU A 72 12.80 6.20 -16.19
C GLU A 72 12.30 4.87 -16.77
N LYS A 73 12.86 3.73 -16.31
CA LYS A 73 12.44 2.40 -16.77
C LYS A 73 10.98 2.11 -16.43
N LEU A 74 10.57 2.42 -15.21
CA LEU A 74 9.19 2.19 -14.76
C LEU A 74 8.20 3.12 -15.44
N ASP A 75 8.56 4.39 -15.65
CA ASP A 75 7.75 5.37 -16.37
C ASP A 75 7.58 4.97 -17.84
N SER A 76 8.66 4.49 -18.46
CA SER A 76 8.64 3.97 -19.83
C SER A 76 7.76 2.72 -19.94
N ALA A 77 7.86 1.79 -18.97
CA ALA A 77 7.03 0.60 -18.92
C ALA A 77 5.53 0.94 -18.80
N ILE A 78 5.16 1.84 -17.88
CA ILE A 78 3.77 2.32 -17.72
C ILE A 78 3.27 2.99 -19.01
N SER A 79 4.10 3.84 -19.62
CA SER A 79 3.73 4.56 -20.85
C SER A 79 3.52 3.64 -22.05
N LEU A 80 4.33 2.59 -22.18
CA LEU A 80 4.22 1.60 -23.25
C LEU A 80 3.00 0.69 -23.06
N ARG A 81 2.75 0.24 -21.83
CA ARG A 81 1.64 -0.63 -21.50
C ARG A 81 1.36 -0.55 -19.99
N PRO A 82 0.29 0.16 -19.56
CA PRO A 82 -0.12 0.16 -18.17
C PRO A 82 -0.45 -1.28 -17.71
N ASP A 83 0.31 -1.81 -16.77
CA ASP A 83 0.08 -3.12 -16.15
C ASP A 83 0.24 -3.06 -14.62
N LYS A 84 -0.52 -3.90 -13.92
CA LYS A 84 -0.60 -3.88 -12.46
C LYS A 84 0.77 -4.13 -11.80
N GLN A 85 1.61 -4.97 -12.40
CA GLN A 85 2.91 -5.32 -11.83
C GLN A 85 3.86 -4.12 -11.88
N THR A 86 3.91 -3.38 -12.99
CA THR A 86 4.73 -2.17 -13.09
C THR A 86 4.29 -1.11 -12.08
N TYR A 87 2.98 -0.89 -11.94
CA TYR A 87 2.46 0.04 -10.91
C TYR A 87 2.86 -0.38 -9.50
N LEU A 88 2.76 -1.67 -9.16
CA LEU A 88 3.14 -2.18 -7.84
C LEU A 88 4.64 -2.06 -7.55
N LEU A 89 5.48 -2.28 -8.57
CA LEU A 89 6.93 -2.11 -8.44
C LEU A 89 7.30 -0.63 -8.23
N LYS A 90 6.73 0.28 -9.03
CA LYS A 90 6.92 1.72 -8.87
C LYS A 90 6.37 2.24 -7.55
N TYR A 91 5.21 1.75 -7.12
CA TYR A 91 4.65 2.01 -5.80
C TYR A 91 5.64 1.63 -4.70
N THR A 92 6.15 0.39 -4.73
CA THR A 92 7.13 -0.11 -3.74
C THR A 92 8.36 0.79 -3.70
N TYR A 93 8.87 1.17 -4.86
CA TYR A 93 10.04 2.05 -4.97
C TYR A 93 9.81 3.43 -4.34
N LEU A 94 8.75 4.13 -4.75
CA LEU A 94 8.42 5.48 -4.28
C LEU A 94 8.15 5.51 -2.79
N LEU A 95 7.47 4.47 -2.29
CA LEU A 95 7.08 4.35 -0.90
C LEU A 95 8.28 4.14 0.02
N ARG A 96 9.22 3.25 -0.37
CA ARG A 96 10.48 3.06 0.35
C ARG A 96 11.35 4.31 0.34
N SER A 97 11.25 5.08 -0.74
CA SER A 97 11.92 6.37 -0.90
C SER A 97 11.17 7.53 -0.23
N TRP A 98 10.08 7.24 0.49
CA TRP A 98 9.22 8.20 1.18
C TRP A 98 8.69 9.35 0.29
N ARG A 99 8.47 9.10 -0.99
CA ARG A 99 7.99 10.09 -1.96
C ARG A 99 6.47 10.16 -2.03
N LEU A 100 5.84 10.53 -0.92
CA LEU A 100 4.36 10.48 -0.75
C LEU A 100 3.57 11.22 -1.84
N PRO A 101 3.96 12.43 -2.31
CA PRO A 101 3.24 13.09 -3.40
C PRO A 101 3.27 12.28 -4.71
N GLU A 102 4.40 11.64 -5.02
CA GLU A 102 4.53 10.78 -6.20
C GLU A 102 3.74 9.47 -6.03
N VAL A 103 3.70 8.90 -4.82
CA VAL A 103 2.85 7.75 -4.49
C VAL A 103 1.39 8.09 -4.76
N LEU A 104 0.89 9.23 -4.29
CA LEU A 104 -0.51 9.61 -4.52
C LEU A 104 -0.81 9.79 -6.01
N SER A 105 0.06 10.48 -6.75
CA SER A 105 -0.08 10.63 -8.21
C SER A 105 -0.13 9.28 -8.92
N LEU A 106 0.73 8.34 -8.53
CA LEU A 106 0.73 6.99 -9.07
C LEU A 106 -0.56 6.22 -8.76
N LEU A 107 -1.07 6.33 -7.53
CA LEU A 107 -2.33 5.67 -7.14
C LEU A 107 -3.54 6.25 -7.86
N ARG A 108 -3.54 7.56 -8.15
CA ARG A 108 -4.58 8.21 -8.99
C ARG A 108 -4.53 7.69 -10.43
N GLU A 109 -3.34 7.60 -11.02
CA GLU A 109 -3.13 7.06 -12.37
C GLU A 109 -3.56 5.58 -12.44
N MET A 110 -3.09 4.76 -11.50
CA MET A 110 -3.45 3.35 -11.40
C MET A 110 -4.96 3.15 -11.25
N ASP A 111 -5.63 3.94 -10.42
CA ASP A 111 -7.09 3.86 -10.24
C ASP A 111 -7.86 4.30 -11.51
N ALA A 112 -7.31 5.24 -12.28
CA ALA A 112 -7.89 5.63 -13.56
C ALA A 112 -7.75 4.52 -14.62
N CYS A 113 -6.57 3.87 -14.69
CA CYS A 113 -6.28 2.82 -15.66
C CYS A 113 -6.84 1.43 -15.28
N MET A 114 -6.96 1.15 -13.98
CA MET A 114 -7.20 -0.20 -13.44
C MET A 114 -8.26 -0.22 -12.33
N ARG A 115 -9.28 0.61 -12.47
CA ARG A 115 -10.34 0.84 -11.46
C ARG A 115 -10.83 -0.43 -10.75
N ASP A 116 -11.09 -1.49 -11.50
CA ASP A 116 -11.66 -2.75 -10.99
C ASP A 116 -10.60 -3.71 -10.39
N SER A 117 -9.33 -3.36 -10.46
CA SER A 117 -8.19 -4.18 -10.03
C SER A 117 -7.41 -3.58 -8.84
N MET A 118 -7.81 -2.39 -8.37
CA MET A 118 -7.25 -1.76 -7.17
C MET A 118 -7.61 -2.59 -5.93
N SER A 119 -6.61 -2.96 -5.13
CA SER A 119 -6.86 -3.66 -3.87
C SER A 119 -7.45 -2.72 -2.82
N ALA A 120 -8.11 -3.29 -1.81
CA ALA A 120 -8.61 -2.54 -0.66
C ALA A 120 -7.51 -1.70 0.00
N ASP A 121 -6.30 -2.26 0.13
CA ASP A 121 -5.15 -1.62 0.76
C ASP A 121 -4.65 -0.40 -0.04
N LEU A 122 -4.59 -0.50 -1.38
CA LEU A 122 -4.20 0.61 -2.24
C LEU A 122 -5.26 1.71 -2.27
N LEU A 123 -6.55 1.35 -2.25
CA LEU A 123 -7.66 2.31 -2.14
C LEU A 123 -7.63 3.04 -0.80
N SER A 124 -7.40 2.31 0.30
CA SER A 124 -7.28 2.87 1.65
C SER A 124 -6.11 3.83 1.74
N LEU A 125 -4.92 3.44 1.24
CA LEU A 125 -3.75 4.31 1.22
C LEU A 125 -3.97 5.56 0.36
N LYS A 126 -4.57 5.41 -0.83
CA LYS A 126 -4.95 6.54 -1.68
C LYS A 126 -5.85 7.51 -0.90
N ALA A 127 -6.91 7.00 -0.28
CA ALA A 127 -7.84 7.80 0.52
C ALA A 127 -7.16 8.54 1.68
N VAL A 128 -6.24 7.87 2.38
CA VAL A 128 -5.41 8.46 3.44
C VAL A 128 -4.57 9.62 2.92
N LEU A 129 -3.92 9.45 1.78
CA LEU A 129 -3.05 10.49 1.19
C LEU A 129 -3.87 11.67 0.66
N GLU A 130 -5.04 11.43 0.07
CA GLU A 130 -5.99 12.47 -0.34
C GLU A 130 -6.45 13.29 0.86
N ASP A 131 -6.87 12.63 1.95
CA ASP A 131 -7.35 13.29 3.17
C ASP A 131 -6.23 14.06 3.86
N TYR A 132 -5.02 13.50 3.87
CA TYR A 132 -3.83 14.16 4.41
C TYR A 132 -3.46 15.44 3.65
N GLN A 133 -3.65 15.46 2.32
CA GLN A 133 -3.52 16.68 1.50
C GLN A 133 -4.69 17.66 1.64
N GLY A 134 -5.75 17.29 2.38
CA GLY A 134 -6.92 18.13 2.62
C GLY A 134 -8.09 17.90 1.67
N ASP A 135 -7.99 16.98 0.70
CA ASP A 135 -9.11 16.63 -0.19
C ASP A 135 -10.03 15.59 0.45
N SER A 136 -10.79 16.06 1.44
CA SER A 136 -11.72 15.20 2.20
C SER A 136 -12.86 14.61 1.37
N VAL A 137 -13.22 15.22 0.23
CA VAL A 137 -14.33 14.76 -0.61
C VAL A 137 -13.89 13.55 -1.43
N VAL A 138 -12.74 13.65 -2.11
CA VAL A 138 -12.15 12.53 -2.85
C VAL A 138 -11.77 11.41 -1.89
N ALA A 139 -11.14 11.74 -0.77
CA ALA A 139 -10.77 10.76 0.24
C ALA A 139 -11.97 9.95 0.74
N ARG A 140 -13.08 10.61 1.07
CA ARG A 140 -14.28 9.92 1.57
C ARG A 140 -14.82 8.93 0.55
N LYS A 141 -14.81 9.27 -0.75
CA LYS A 141 -15.23 8.37 -1.83
C LYS A 141 -14.33 7.14 -1.87
N ASP A 142 -13.01 7.32 -1.79
CA ASP A 142 -12.06 6.21 -1.86
C ASP A 142 -12.06 5.34 -0.59
N PHE A 143 -12.26 5.93 0.60
CA PHE A 143 -12.48 5.18 1.84
C PHE A 143 -13.71 4.26 1.77
N LEU A 144 -14.81 4.71 1.17
CA LEU A 144 -16.03 3.90 0.97
C LEU A 144 -15.78 2.74 0.00
N ARG A 145 -15.00 2.98 -1.06
CA ARG A 145 -14.60 1.94 -2.01
C ARG A 145 -13.68 0.91 -1.34
N ALA A 146 -12.70 1.37 -0.58
CA ALA A 146 -11.82 0.51 0.22
C ALA A 146 -12.62 -0.32 1.23
N ASP A 147 -13.58 0.30 1.94
CA ASP A 147 -14.42 -0.40 2.92
C ASP A 147 -15.23 -1.52 2.27
N SER A 148 -15.78 -1.27 1.08
CA SER A 148 -16.51 -2.26 0.29
C SER A 148 -15.60 -3.40 -0.17
N ALA A 149 -14.40 -3.08 -0.67
CA ALA A 149 -13.40 -4.07 -1.09
C ALA A 149 -12.90 -4.93 0.09
N TYR A 150 -12.69 -4.32 1.27
CA TYR A 150 -12.41 -5.07 2.49
C TYR A 150 -13.56 -6.01 2.88
N GLY A 151 -14.81 -5.59 2.68
CA GLY A 151 -15.97 -6.45 2.93
C GLY A 151 -15.94 -7.74 2.12
N VAL A 152 -15.54 -7.67 0.85
CA VAL A 152 -15.32 -8.84 -0.01
C VAL A 152 -14.12 -9.65 0.50
N LYS A 153 -12.96 -9.01 0.76
CA LYS A 153 -11.74 -9.66 1.25
C LYS A 153 -11.98 -10.45 2.55
N VAL A 154 -12.77 -9.91 3.49
CA VAL A 154 -13.17 -10.61 4.74
C VAL A 154 -13.90 -11.92 4.45
N GLN A 155 -14.78 -11.95 3.45
CA GLN A 155 -15.51 -13.16 3.08
C GLN A 155 -14.59 -14.19 2.42
N GLU A 156 -13.68 -13.72 1.55
CA GLU A 156 -12.72 -14.58 0.84
C GLU A 156 -11.77 -15.31 1.80
N VAL A 157 -11.32 -14.64 2.88
CA VAL A 157 -10.38 -15.22 3.84
C VAL A 157 -11.05 -15.82 5.07
N ALA A 158 -12.38 -15.96 5.09
CA ALA A 158 -13.13 -16.36 6.29
C ALA A 158 -12.72 -17.71 6.90
N GLN A 159 -12.11 -18.60 6.12
CA GLN A 159 -11.63 -19.92 6.57
C GLN A 159 -10.21 -19.87 7.16
N ASP A 160 -9.44 -18.81 6.90
CA ASP A 160 -8.12 -18.59 7.48
C ASP A 160 -8.27 -17.61 8.63
N SER A 161 -8.29 -18.12 9.86
CA SER A 161 -8.55 -17.32 11.06
C SER A 161 -7.54 -16.18 11.27
N LEU A 162 -6.29 -16.39 10.87
CA LEU A 162 -5.23 -15.39 10.99
C LEU A 162 -5.46 -14.27 9.98
N MET A 163 -5.65 -14.63 8.71
CA MET A 163 -5.92 -13.65 7.65
C MET A 163 -7.23 -12.92 7.87
N TYR A 164 -8.26 -13.63 8.33
CA TYR A 164 -9.55 -13.05 8.72
C TYR A 164 -9.39 -11.97 9.80
N GLY A 165 -8.65 -12.27 10.87
CA GLY A 165 -8.36 -11.29 11.92
C GLY A 165 -7.61 -10.06 11.40
N PHE A 166 -6.59 -10.26 10.56
CA PHE A 166 -5.84 -9.15 9.97
C PHE A 166 -6.68 -8.27 9.05
N VAL A 167 -7.46 -8.85 8.14
CA VAL A 167 -8.29 -8.08 7.21
C VAL A 167 -9.37 -7.29 7.95
N ARG A 168 -9.91 -7.83 9.05
CA ARG A 168 -10.85 -7.09 9.91
C ARG A 168 -10.20 -5.87 10.57
N LEU A 169 -8.95 -6.00 11.04
CA LEU A 169 -8.19 -4.86 11.56
C LEU A 169 -7.93 -3.80 10.51
N GLU A 170 -7.53 -4.19 9.29
CA GLU A 170 -7.32 -3.27 8.16
C GLU A 170 -8.63 -2.53 7.82
N LYS A 171 -9.74 -3.26 7.74
CA LYS A 171 -11.07 -2.69 7.51
C LYS A 171 -11.48 -1.70 8.61
N ALA A 172 -11.30 -2.08 9.87
CA ALA A 172 -11.65 -1.25 11.02
C ALA A 172 -10.84 0.06 11.02
N LEU A 173 -9.54 -0.02 10.69
CA LEU A 173 -8.69 1.16 10.56
C LEU A 173 -9.15 2.08 9.43
N ASN A 174 -9.45 1.53 8.24
CA ASN A 174 -10.02 2.28 7.13
C ASN A 174 -11.31 3.01 7.53
N PHE A 175 -12.21 2.30 8.21
CA PHE A 175 -13.48 2.88 8.68
C PHE A 175 -13.26 3.97 9.73
N SER A 176 -12.37 3.73 10.70
CA SER A 176 -12.02 4.70 11.74
C SER A 176 -11.42 5.97 11.18
N LEU A 177 -10.57 5.88 10.14
CA LEU A 177 -10.01 7.03 9.45
C LEU A 177 -11.08 7.82 8.69
N MET A 178 -11.95 7.12 7.97
CA MET A 178 -13.07 7.72 7.23
C MET A 178 -14.02 8.49 8.15
N LYS A 179 -14.36 7.91 9.31
CA LYS A 179 -15.31 8.49 10.27
C LYS A 179 -14.67 9.40 11.30
N ASN A 180 -13.34 9.40 11.39
CA ASN A 180 -12.60 10.00 12.48
C ASN A 180 -13.07 9.49 13.87
N ASP A 181 -13.33 8.20 13.97
CA ASP A 181 -13.79 7.52 15.20
C ASP A 181 -13.05 6.20 15.38
N PHE A 182 -12.15 6.15 16.35
CA PHE A 182 -11.20 5.05 16.56
C PHE A 182 -11.73 3.96 17.51
N ARG A 183 -12.96 4.10 18.03
CA ARG A 183 -13.56 3.07 18.92
C ARG A 183 -13.67 1.72 18.22
N VAL A 184 -14.09 1.72 16.96
CA VAL A 184 -14.22 0.50 16.14
C VAL A 184 -12.88 -0.22 16.00
N LEU A 185 -11.81 0.52 15.70
CA LEU A 185 -10.45 -0.06 15.65
C LEU A 185 -10.00 -0.60 17.00
N GLN A 186 -10.22 0.14 18.09
CA GLN A 186 -9.84 -0.28 19.44
C GLN A 186 -10.56 -1.57 19.89
N GLU A 187 -11.85 -1.68 19.58
CA GLU A 187 -12.65 -2.88 19.82
C GLU A 187 -12.11 -4.08 19.03
N GLU A 188 -11.75 -3.88 17.75
CA GLU A 188 -11.18 -4.96 16.94
C GLU A 188 -9.79 -5.39 17.38
N ILE A 189 -8.92 -4.47 17.78
CA ILE A 189 -7.63 -4.84 18.36
C ILE A 189 -7.84 -5.66 19.64
N THR A 190 -8.76 -5.23 20.51
CA THR A 190 -9.07 -5.95 21.76
C THR A 190 -9.64 -7.34 21.48
N PHE A 191 -10.50 -7.47 20.48
CA PHE A 191 -11.03 -8.76 20.04
C PHE A 191 -9.93 -9.66 19.47
N TYR A 192 -9.09 -9.15 18.57
CA TYR A 192 -7.98 -9.88 17.98
C TYR A 192 -7.01 -10.43 19.04
N GLU A 193 -6.64 -9.60 20.02
CA GLU A 193 -5.74 -10.04 21.11
C GLU A 193 -6.38 -11.09 22.01
N ARG A 194 -7.69 -10.98 22.28
CA ARG A 194 -8.44 -11.98 23.07
C ARG A 194 -8.44 -13.33 22.38
N VAL A 195 -8.67 -13.36 21.06
CA VAL A 195 -8.70 -14.60 20.27
C VAL A 195 -7.31 -15.24 20.18
N ASN A 196 -6.26 -14.43 20.00
CA ASN A 196 -4.90 -14.92 19.80
C ASN A 196 -4.09 -15.10 21.11
N GLY A 197 -4.66 -14.73 22.26
CA GLY A 197 -4.06 -14.91 23.59
C GLY A 197 -2.77 -14.11 23.82
N LYS A 198 -2.46 -13.14 22.95
CA LYS A 198 -1.23 -12.34 23.02
C LYS A 198 -1.52 -10.92 22.54
N ALA A 199 -0.96 -9.95 23.27
CA ALA A 199 -0.85 -8.58 22.76
C ALA A 199 0.01 -8.59 21.50
N VAL A 200 -0.48 -7.94 20.44
CA VAL A 200 0.30 -7.76 19.22
C VAL A 200 1.27 -6.62 19.50
N HIS A 201 2.57 -6.94 19.58
CA HIS A 201 3.61 -5.94 19.78
C HIS A 201 3.38 -4.77 18.81
N GLY A 202 3.39 -3.54 19.31
CA GLY A 202 3.20 -2.33 18.53
C GLY A 202 1.75 -1.92 18.23
N MET A 203 0.73 -2.76 18.49
CA MET A 203 -0.69 -2.35 18.42
C MET A 203 -1.09 -1.39 19.55
N GLU A 204 -0.32 -1.33 20.63
CA GLU A 204 -0.56 -0.41 21.76
C GLU A 204 -0.63 1.06 21.32
N GLN A 205 0.23 1.46 20.38
CA GLN A 205 0.22 2.83 19.85
C GLN A 205 -1.07 3.13 19.09
N TRP A 206 -1.64 2.13 18.43
CA TRP A 206 -2.88 2.24 17.65
C TRP A 206 -4.11 2.29 18.54
N LYS A 207 -4.11 1.57 19.67
CA LYS A 207 -5.17 1.66 20.67
C LYS A 207 -5.31 3.06 21.26
N ASN A 208 -4.21 3.78 21.37
CA ASN A 208 -4.18 5.13 21.94
C ASN A 208 -4.56 6.23 20.92
N LEU A 209 -4.87 5.87 19.68
CA LEU A 209 -5.34 6.83 18.68
C LEU A 209 -6.73 7.33 19.04
N THR A 210 -6.88 8.65 19.12
CA THR A 210 -8.15 9.32 19.41
C THR A 210 -8.82 9.86 18.16
N ASP A 211 -8.03 10.22 17.16
CA ASP A 211 -8.48 10.85 15.92
C ASP A 211 -7.47 10.64 14.78
N LYS A 212 -7.90 10.95 13.56
CA LYS A 212 -7.11 10.78 12.33
C LYS A 212 -5.91 11.72 12.26
N ARG A 213 -5.94 12.88 12.93
CA ARG A 213 -4.78 13.80 12.98
C ARG A 213 -3.66 13.19 13.82
N ALA A 214 -3.99 12.54 14.94
CA ALA A 214 -3.03 11.80 15.73
C ALA A 214 -2.39 10.67 14.90
N TYR A 215 -3.22 9.94 14.13
CA TYR A 215 -2.74 8.92 13.20
C TYR A 215 -1.81 9.50 12.11
N TYR A 216 -2.21 10.57 11.41
CA TYR A 216 -1.36 11.21 10.40
C TYR A 216 -0.06 11.75 10.98
N ARG A 217 -0.08 12.32 12.18
CA ARG A 217 1.14 12.75 12.87
C ARG A 217 2.08 11.58 13.17
N GLN A 218 1.50 10.45 13.58
CA GLN A 218 2.27 9.25 13.86
C GLN A 218 2.88 8.65 12.58
N VAL A 219 2.14 8.60 11.48
CA VAL A 219 2.59 8.01 10.20
C VAL A 219 3.46 8.98 9.40
N PHE A 220 2.94 10.16 9.07
CA PHE A 220 3.56 11.12 8.17
C PHE A 220 4.45 12.15 8.86
N GLY A 221 4.18 12.47 10.12
CA GLY A 221 4.87 13.52 10.86
C GLY A 221 4.00 14.77 11.00
N GLN A 222 4.57 15.88 11.50
CA GLN A 222 3.84 17.15 11.49
C GLN A 222 3.68 17.63 10.04
N PRO A 223 2.51 18.13 9.63
CA PRO A 223 2.40 18.89 8.39
C PRO A 223 3.33 20.11 8.50
N GLU A 224 4.16 20.35 7.48
CA GLU A 224 4.89 21.61 7.32
C GLU A 224 3.94 22.78 7.08
#